data_AF-A0A7V9AQY6-F1
#
_entry.id   AF-A0A7V9AQY6-F1
#
_cell.length_a   1.000
_cell.length_b   1.000
_cell.length_c   1.000
_cell.angle_alpha   90.00
_cell.angle_beta   90.00
_cell.angle_gamma   90.00
#
_symmetry.space_group_name_H-M   'P 1'
#
loop_
_entity.id
_entity.type
_entity.pdbx_description
1 polymer ?
#
loop_
_entity_poly.entity_id
_entity_poly.type
_entity_poly.pdbx_seq_one_letter_code
_entity_poly.pdbx_strand_id
1 'polypeptide(L)' 'MNRLIAMLWVPLVWMMPTVAWAEESHGYSRGNAFIYYAAIATILVYGINDTFHVKMLTRAAAIIIPVTFYLMLPVK' A
#
# COMPACT_ATOMS: atom_id res chain seq x y z
N MET A 1 -18.70 -4.62 10.12
CA MET A 1 -17.53 -5.17 9.39
C MET A 1 -17.76 -5.28 7.89
N ASN A 2 -18.87 -5.85 7.40
CA ASN A 2 -19.11 -6.06 5.95
C ASN A 2 -19.01 -4.80 5.07
N ARG A 3 -19.41 -3.62 5.59
CA ARG A 3 -19.31 -2.35 4.85
C ARG A 3 -17.86 -1.86 4.69
N LEU A 4 -17.02 -2.04 5.72
CA LEU A 4 -15.60 -1.67 5.67
C LEU A 4 -14.82 -2.57 4.71
N ILE A 5 -15.15 -3.86 4.72
CA ILE A 5 -14.59 -4.83 3.77
C ILE A 5 -15.01 -4.42 2.34
N ALA A 6 -16.29 -4.16 2.08
CA ALA A 6 -16.74 -3.70 0.77
C ALA A 6 -16.04 -2.41 0.31
N MET A 7 -15.84 -1.43 1.20
CA MET A 7 -15.16 -0.17 0.86
C MET A 7 -13.67 -0.34 0.54
N LEU A 8 -13.00 -1.33 1.12
CA LEU A 8 -11.59 -1.65 0.81
C LEU A 8 -11.47 -2.50 -0.45
N TRP A 9 -12.45 -3.36 -0.72
CA TRP A 9 -12.46 -4.25 -1.89
C TRP A 9 -12.77 -3.53 -3.21
N VAL A 10 -13.66 -2.53 -3.20
CA VAL A 10 -14.03 -1.76 -4.40
C VAL A 10 -12.82 -1.10 -5.10
N PRO A 11 -11.95 -0.34 -4.41
CA PRO A 11 -10.76 0.24 -5.06
C PRO A 11 -9.75 -0.83 -5.48
N LEU A 12 -9.62 -1.92 -4.71
CA LEU A 12 -8.73 -3.04 -5.02
C LEU A 12 -9.09 -3.71 -6.35
N VAL A 13 -10.38 -4.00 -6.57
CA VAL A 13 -10.88 -4.60 -7.81
C VAL A 13 -10.81 -3.63 -8.99
N TRP A 14 -11.04 -2.33 -8.74
CA TRP A 14 -10.91 -1.30 -9.78
C TRP A 14 -9.48 -1.05 -10.25
N MET A 15 -8.48 -1.29 -9.40
CA MET A 15 -7.08 -1.14 -9.75
C MET A 15 -6.48 -2.38 -10.43
N MET A 16 -7.14 -3.53 -10.39
CA MET A 16 -6.64 -4.77 -11.02
C MET A 16 -6.42 -4.66 -12.55
N PRO A 17 -7.32 -4.05 -13.35
CA PRO A 17 -7.10 -3.92 -14.80
C PRO A 17 -5.90 -3.03 -15.13
N THR A 18 -5.70 -1.96 -14.36
CA THR A 18 -4.55 -1.06 -14.52
C THR A 18 -3.23 -1.71 -14.13
N VAL A 19 -3.24 -2.64 -13.17
CA VAL A 19 -2.06 -3.40 -12.76
C VAL A 19 -1.74 -4.49 -13.79
N ALA A 20 -2.74 -5.21 -14.30
CA ALA A 20 -2.57 -6.23 -15.34
C ALA A 20 -2.04 -5.62 -16.66
N TRP A 21 -2.49 -4.42 -17.04
CA TRP A 21 -1.96 -3.70 -18.21
C TRP A 21 -0.55 -3.13 -18.01
N ALA A 22 -0.06 -3.03 -16.77
CA ALA A 22 1.30 -2.58 -16.47
C ALA A 22 2.34 -3.72 -16.47
N GLU A 23 1.89 -4.99 -16.48
CA GLU A 23 2.77 -6.17 -16.50
C GLU A 23 3.29 -6.53 -17.90
N GLU A 24 2.56 -6.21 -18.98
CA GLU A 24 2.98 -6.53 -20.36
C GLU A 24 4.02 -5.53 -20.93
N SER A 25 4.21 -4.38 -20.27
CA SER A 25 5.20 -3.37 -20.66
C SER A 25 6.50 -3.60 -19.88
N HIS A 26 7.42 -4.36 -20.46
CA HIS A 26 8.78 -4.60 -19.95
C HIS A 26 9.47 -3.32 -19.44
N GLY A 27 9.48 -3.12 -18.12
CA GLY A 27 10.25 -2.07 -17.47
C GLY A 27 9.91 -2.01 -15.99
N TYR A 28 10.90 -2.25 -15.14
CA TYR A 28 10.86 -1.88 -13.72
C TYR A 28 10.63 -0.37 -13.62
N SER A 29 9.36 0.05 -13.66
CA SER A 29 8.94 1.42 -13.49
C SER A 29 8.81 1.69 -11.99
N ARG A 30 9.41 2.80 -11.54
CA ARG A 30 9.29 3.28 -10.16
C ARG A 30 7.83 3.40 -9.71
N GLY A 31 6.90 3.64 -10.64
CA GLY A 31 5.46 3.66 -10.39
C GLY A 31 4.87 2.29 -10.04
N ASN A 32 5.29 1.22 -10.73
CA ASN A 32 4.81 -0.14 -10.42
C ASN A 32 5.32 -0.57 -9.03
N ALA A 33 6.60 -0.32 -8.75
CA ALA A 33 7.17 -0.60 -7.44
C ALA A 33 6.44 0.18 -6.33
N PHE A 34 6.11 1.47 -6.55
CA PHE A 34 5.38 2.28 -5.58
C PHE A 34 4.03 1.67 -5.18
N ILE A 35 3.29 1.10 -6.13
CA ILE A 35 1.99 0.44 -5.86
C ILE A 35 2.18 -0.76 -4.92
N TYR A 36 3.19 -1.61 -5.18
CA TYR A 36 3.50 -2.75 -4.31
C TYR A 36 3.92 -2.30 -2.91
N TYR A 37 4.81 -1.32 -2.79
CA TYR A 37 5.23 -0.78 -1.51
C TYR A 37 4.09 -0.10 -0.74
N ALA A 38 3.17 0.58 -1.42
CA ALA A 38 2.00 1.17 -0.79
C ALA A 38 1.05 0.10 -0.22
N ALA A 39 0.85 -1.00 -0.94
CA ALA A 39 0.08 -2.14 -0.44
C ALA A 39 0.73 -2.77 0.81
N ILE A 40 2.05 -3.00 0.77
CA ILE A 40 2.82 -3.53 1.92
C ILE A 40 2.73 -2.58 3.11
N ALA A 41 2.91 -1.27 2.90
CA ALA A 41 2.82 -0.26 3.95
C ALA A 41 1.45 -0.30 4.65
N THR A 42 0.38 -0.45 3.88
CA THR A 42 -0.99 -0.51 4.41
C THR A 42 -1.18 -1.72 5.33
N ILE A 43 -0.68 -2.89 4.93
CA ILE A 43 -0.74 -4.11 5.75
C ILE A 43 0.05 -3.94 7.06
N LEU A 44 1.24 -3.34 7.01
CA LEU A 44 2.07 -3.10 8.20
C LEU A 44 1.41 -2.11 9.18
N VAL A 45 0.83 -1.02 8.67
CA VAL A 45 0.11 -0.05 9.50
C VAL A 45 -1.11 -0.70 10.15
N TYR A 46 -1.84 -1.54 9.41
CA TYR A 46 -2.93 -2.32 9.96
C TYR A 46 -2.45 -3.27 11.08
N GLY A 47 -1.36 -4.00 10.86
CA GLY A 47 -0.78 -4.88 11.86
C GLY A 47 -0.32 -4.15 13.13
N ILE A 48 0.22 -2.94 13.00
CA ILE A 48 0.55 -2.08 14.16
C ILE A 48 -0.71 -1.68 14.93
N ASN A 49 -1.77 -1.31 14.22
CA ASN A 49 -3.03 -0.97 14.85
C ASN A 49 -3.64 -2.17 15.60
N ASP A 50 -3.60 -3.36 14.99
CA ASP A 50 -4.11 -4.61 15.56
C ASP A 50 -3.26 -5.14 16.72
N THR A 51 -1.94 -4.91 16.72
CA THR A 51 -1.07 -5.36 17.82
C THR A 51 -1.14 -4.41 19.01
N PHE A 52 -1.01 -3.11 18.77
CA PHE A 52 -0.77 -2.14 19.85
C PHE A 52 -2.03 -1.38 20.26
N HIS A 53 -3.04 -1.26 19.41
CA HIS A 53 -4.29 -0.52 19.69
C HIS A 53 -4.09 0.96 20.09
N VAL A 54 -2.89 1.53 19.90
CA VAL A 54 -2.56 2.92 20.20
C VAL A 54 -2.73 3.79 18.96
N LYS A 55 -3.76 4.65 18.95
CA LYS A 55 -4.08 5.53 17.81
C LYS A 55 -2.92 6.42 17.38
N MET A 56 -2.13 6.93 18.33
CA MET A 56 -0.97 7.78 18.04
C MET A 56 0.12 7.00 17.29
N LEU A 57 0.38 5.76 17.71
CA LEU A 57 1.35 4.88 17.06
C LEU A 57 0.89 4.54 15.63
N THR A 58 -0.38 4.20 15.45
CA THR A 58 -0.94 3.93 14.12
C THR A 58 -0.82 5.14 13.20
N ARG A 59 -1.07 6.36 13.70
CA ARG A 59 -0.91 7.60 12.91
C ARG A 59 0.55 7.86 12.54
N ALA A 60 1.48 7.66 13.46
CA ALA A 60 2.90 7.80 13.18
C ALA A 60 3.36 6.76 12.14
N ALA A 61 2.96 5.50 12.31
CA ALA A 61 3.25 4.42 11.37
C ALA A 61 2.68 4.69 9.97
N ALA A 62 1.46 5.23 9.88
CA ALA A 62 0.81 5.59 8.62
C ALA A 62 1.57 6.67 7.82
N ILE A 63 2.47 7.42 8.46
CA ILE A 63 3.31 8.42 7.79
C ILE A 63 4.71 7.85 7.54
N ILE A 64 5.33 7.27 8.57
CA ILE A 64 6.73 6.84 8.52
C ILE A 64 6.92 5.68 7.53
N ILE A 65 6.03 4.68 7.53
CA ILE A 65 6.19 3.47 6.71
C ILE A 65 6.07 3.79 5.21
N PRO A 66 5.04 4.52 4.73
CA PRO A 66 4.97 4.88 3.32
C PRO A 66 6.11 5.79 2.87
N VAL A 67 6.53 6.74 3.71
CA VAL A 67 7.64 7.66 3.37
C VAL A 67 8.96 6.92 3.29
N THR A 68 9.25 6.04 4.24
CA THR A 68 10.49 5.24 4.21
C THR A 68 10.54 4.33 2.98
N PHE A 69 9.44 3.67 2.63
CA PHE A 69 9.37 2.90 1.39
C PHE A 69 9.50 3.76 0.14
N TYR A 70 8.93 4.97 0.13
CA TYR A 70 9.10 5.89 -0.99
C TYR A 70 10.56 6.30 -1.20
N LEU A 71 11.30 6.51 -0.10
CA LEU A 71 12.73 6.83 -0.13
C LEU A 71 13.59 5.62 -0.49
N MET A 72 13.17 4.41 -0.13
CA MET A 72 13.85 3.15 -0.46
C MET A 72 13.54 2.63 -1.88
N LEU A 73 12.57 3.23 -2.58
CA LEU A 73 12.29 2.87 -3.97
C LEU A 73 13.55 3.06 -4.81
N PRO A 74 13.95 2.06 -5.61
CA PRO A 74 15.07 2.21 -6.51
C PRO A 74 14.85 3.42 -7.42
N VAL A 75 15.80 4.34 -7.35
CA VAL A 75 15.99 5.38 -8.38
C VAL A 75 16.81 4.67 -9.45
N LYS A 76 16.39 4.73 -10.72
CA LYS A 76 17.12 4.12 -11.84
C LYS A 76 18.64 4.29 -11.73
#